data_AF-A0A7K3QT17-F1
#
_entry.id   AF-A0A7K3QT17-F1
#
_cell.length_a   1.000
_cell.length_b   1.000
_cell.length_c   1.000
_cell.angle_alpha   90.00
_cell.angle_beta   90.00
_cell.angle_gamma   90.00
#
_symmetry.space_group_name_H-M   'P 1'
#
loop_
_entity.id
_entity.type
_entity.pdbx_description
1 polymer ?
#
loop_
_entity_poly.entity_id
_entity_poly.type
_entity_poly.pdbx_seq_one_letter_code
_entity_poly.pdbx_strand_id
1 'polypeptide(L)'
;ACVAEYVDRRLGHGPTARTELLPLLTGLLGKGFEAPRAALAAVLVAPGTPATTPLRRELLDLLLAHERDPEVLVAVVRAAATLLDRDGADPVVEEARGLVHRTARLLGRTPDGADHRLTGLVRELPGLGARLAHWLAEAPEEWAAVAGPGVRRAIEERAGTPVPA
;
A
#
# COMPACT_ATOMS: atom_id res chain seq x y z
N ALA A 1 2.30 24.28 4.13
CA ALA A 1 2.47 23.15 3.20
C ALA A 1 2.69 21.89 4.02
N CYS A 2 1.99 20.79 3.70
CA CYS A 2 2.15 19.52 4.42
C CYS A 2 3.53 18.90 4.09
N VAL A 3 4.14 18.17 5.01
CA VAL A 3 5.42 17.48 4.81
C VAL A 3 5.39 16.61 3.54
N ALA A 4 4.30 15.91 3.28
CA ALA A 4 4.14 15.06 2.09
C ALA A 4 4.26 15.87 0.78
N GLU A 5 3.67 17.06 0.72
CA GLU A 5 3.73 17.96 -0.44
C GLU A 5 5.15 18.53 -0.67
N TYR A 6 5.88 18.79 0.42
CA TYR A 6 7.29 19.14 0.34
C TYR A 6 8.12 17.99 -0.24
N VAL A 7 7.91 16.76 0.26
CA VAL A 7 8.61 15.57 -0.25
C VAL A 7 8.32 15.33 -1.72
N ASP A 8 7.04 15.41 -2.13
CA ASP A 8 6.64 15.19 -3.52
C ASP A 8 7.35 16.15 -4.48
N ARG A 9 7.36 17.44 -4.14
CA ARG A 9 8.15 18.43 -4.89
C ARG A 9 9.62 18.06 -4.90
N ARG A 10 10.22 17.79 -3.72
CA ARG A 10 11.67 17.62 -3.61
C ARG A 10 12.19 16.40 -4.37
N LEU A 11 11.41 15.32 -4.50
CA LEU A 11 11.76 14.13 -5.27
C LEU A 11 12.17 14.47 -6.72
N GLY A 12 11.57 15.50 -7.34
CA GLY A 12 11.87 15.92 -8.71
C GLY A 12 13.13 16.78 -8.90
N HIS A 13 13.80 17.21 -7.83
CA HIS A 13 14.83 18.25 -7.88
C HIS A 13 16.28 17.69 -7.92
N GLY A 14 16.46 16.51 -8.52
CA GLY A 14 17.78 15.98 -8.87
C GLY A 14 18.55 15.28 -7.74
N PRO A 15 19.87 15.10 -7.90
CA PRO A 15 20.68 14.13 -7.13
C PRO A 15 20.79 14.45 -5.63
N THR A 16 20.53 15.69 -5.22
CA THR A 16 20.58 16.11 -3.81
C THR A 16 19.32 15.78 -3.02
N ALA A 17 18.23 15.36 -3.69
CA ALA A 17 16.96 15.03 -3.03
C ALA A 17 17.13 13.96 -1.95
N ARG A 18 17.93 12.92 -2.22
CA ARG A 18 18.19 11.83 -1.26
C ARG A 18 18.79 12.34 0.06
N THR A 19 19.79 13.21 -0.02
CA THR A 19 20.51 13.75 1.14
C THR A 19 19.60 14.56 2.06
N GLU A 20 18.56 15.19 1.53
CA GLU A 20 17.59 15.95 2.32
C GLU A 20 16.40 15.12 2.81
N LEU A 21 15.90 14.22 1.97
CA LEU A 21 14.71 13.44 2.28
C LEU A 21 14.99 12.29 3.25
N LEU A 22 16.18 11.71 3.22
CA LEU A 22 16.53 10.58 4.08
C LEU A 22 16.56 10.96 5.57
N PRO A 23 17.20 12.06 6.00
CA PRO A 23 17.12 12.52 7.40
C PRO A 23 15.71 12.91 7.82
N LEU A 24 14.93 13.54 6.93
CA LEU A 24 13.55 13.91 7.21
C LEU A 24 12.70 12.67 7.49
N LEU A 25 12.74 11.66 6.62
CA LEU A 25 12.02 10.40 6.82
C LEU A 25 12.47 9.73 8.11
N THR A 26 13.78 9.64 8.35
CA THR A 26 14.33 9.04 9.59
C THR A 26 13.80 9.74 10.84
N GLY A 27 13.69 11.07 10.83
CA GLY A 27 13.10 11.84 11.93
C GLY A 27 11.60 11.56 12.15
N LEU A 28 10.85 11.24 11.08
CA LEU A 28 9.43 10.90 11.15
C LEU A 28 9.16 9.47 11.63
N LEU A 29 10.15 8.57 11.66
CA LEU A 29 9.99 7.20 12.16
C LEU A 29 9.78 7.12 13.68
N GLY A 30 9.91 8.25 14.38
CA GLY A 30 9.55 8.37 15.79
C GLY A 30 8.03 8.26 16.04
N LYS A 31 7.66 8.03 17.31
CA LYS A 31 6.25 8.05 17.75
C LYS A 31 5.65 9.46 17.62
N GLY A 32 4.34 9.54 17.36
CA GLY A 32 3.59 10.80 17.30
C GLY A 32 3.57 11.46 15.92
N PHE A 33 4.13 10.80 14.91
CA PHE A 33 4.18 11.26 13.51
C PHE A 33 3.42 10.31 12.56
N GLU A 34 2.42 9.59 13.06
CA GLU A 34 1.62 8.62 12.31
C GLU A 34 0.93 9.28 11.10
N ALA A 35 0.24 10.41 11.30
CA ALA A 35 -0.46 11.12 10.22
C ALA A 35 0.51 11.64 9.13
N PRO A 36 1.64 12.30 9.45
CA PRO A 36 2.67 12.61 8.46
C PRO A 36 3.22 11.39 7.71
N ARG A 37 3.46 10.26 8.40
CA ARG A 37 3.92 9.02 7.78
C ARG A 37 2.88 8.43 6.81
N ALA A 38 1.60 8.44 7.18
CA ALA A 38 0.51 8.00 6.30
C ALA A 38 0.39 8.88 5.05
N ALA A 39 0.51 10.20 5.20
CA ALA A 39 0.51 11.12 4.05
C ALA A 39 1.74 10.91 3.16
N LEU A 40 2.90 10.66 3.76
CA LEU A 40 4.15 10.37 3.04
C LEU A 40 4.08 9.04 2.29
N ALA A 41 3.50 7.99 2.90
CA ALA A 41 3.27 6.71 2.24
C ALA A 41 2.51 6.88 0.92
N ALA A 42 1.43 7.66 0.91
CA ALA A 42 0.66 7.92 -0.30
C ALA A 42 1.50 8.60 -1.39
N VAL A 43 2.37 9.55 -1.03
CA VAL A 43 3.30 10.18 -1.97
C VAL A 43 4.31 9.15 -2.51
N LEU A 44 4.93 8.36 -1.65
CA LEU A 44 5.97 7.41 -2.08
C LEU A 44 5.43 6.30 -2.99
N VAL A 45 4.16 5.94 -2.83
CA VAL A 45 3.47 4.96 -3.69
C VAL A 45 2.94 5.60 -4.98
N ALA A 46 2.66 6.91 -4.99
CA ALA A 46 2.16 7.59 -6.17
C ALA A 46 3.09 7.39 -7.38
N PRO A 47 2.54 7.36 -8.62
CA PRO A 47 3.33 7.14 -9.83
C PRO A 47 4.50 8.13 -9.94
N GLY A 48 5.71 7.59 -10.06
CA GLY A 48 6.92 8.37 -10.30
C GLY A 48 7.27 8.47 -11.79
N THR A 49 8.14 9.42 -12.13
CA THR A 49 8.92 9.37 -13.38
C THR A 49 10.13 8.45 -13.19
N PRO A 50 10.74 7.94 -14.28
CA PRO A 50 11.94 7.09 -14.18
C PRO A 50 13.08 7.69 -13.34
N ALA A 51 13.19 9.02 -13.27
CA ALA A 51 14.18 9.72 -12.46
C ALA A 51 13.84 9.70 -10.95
N THR A 52 12.55 9.68 -10.58
CA THR A 52 12.10 9.73 -9.18
C THR A 52 11.81 8.35 -8.58
N THR A 53 11.46 7.37 -9.42
CA THR A 53 11.05 6.03 -8.99
C THR A 53 12.08 5.33 -8.09
N PRO A 54 13.40 5.34 -8.37
CA PRO A 54 14.38 4.68 -7.51
C PRO A 54 14.38 5.24 -6.08
N LEU A 55 14.32 6.57 -5.92
CA LEU A 55 14.32 7.20 -4.60
C LEU A 55 12.98 7.01 -3.88
N ARG A 56 11.85 7.04 -4.61
CA ARG A 56 10.53 6.71 -4.04
C ARG A 56 10.51 5.30 -3.44
N ARG A 57 11.04 4.32 -4.17
CA ARG A 57 11.17 2.92 -3.70
C ARG A 57 12.07 2.81 -2.47
N GLU A 58 13.25 3.43 -2.49
CA GLU A 58 14.18 3.43 -1.37
C GLU A 58 13.53 3.96 -0.08
N LEU A 59 12.84 5.10 -0.18
CA LEU A 59 12.17 5.72 0.97
C LEU A 59 10.95 4.90 1.44
N LEU A 60 10.21 4.29 0.51
CA LEU A 60 9.08 3.41 0.84
C LEU A 60 9.54 2.15 1.57
N ASP A 61 10.62 1.53 1.09
CA ASP A 61 11.22 0.36 1.74
C ASP A 61 11.71 0.73 3.16
N LEU A 62 12.34 1.90 3.33
CA LEU A 62 12.76 2.37 4.65
C LEU A 62 11.57 2.60 5.60
N LEU A 63 10.49 3.21 5.10
CA LEU A 63 9.26 3.42 5.86
C LEU A 63 8.66 2.07 6.30
N LEU A 64 8.44 1.15 5.36
CA LEU A 64 7.82 -0.16 5.63
C LEU A 64 8.68 -1.05 6.55
N ALA A 65 10.01 -0.92 6.52
CA ALA A 65 10.90 -1.67 7.40
C ALA A 65 10.69 -1.33 8.89
N HIS A 66 10.21 -0.12 9.19
CA HIS A 66 10.01 0.36 10.56
C HIS A 66 8.53 0.46 10.96
N GLU A 67 7.62 0.32 10.01
CA GLU A 67 6.22 0.60 10.23
C GLU A 67 5.50 -0.49 11.04
N ARG A 68 4.70 -0.05 12.01
CA ARG A 68 3.83 -0.88 12.84
C ARG A 68 2.44 -0.28 13.03
N ASP A 69 2.25 0.97 12.63
CA ASP A 69 1.00 1.69 12.72
C ASP A 69 0.04 1.23 11.61
N PRO A 70 -1.15 0.70 11.96
CA PRO A 70 -2.11 0.21 10.97
C PRO A 70 -2.58 1.28 9.98
N GLU A 71 -2.69 2.55 10.38
CA GLU A 71 -3.20 3.62 9.51
C GLU A 71 -2.19 3.95 8.41
N VAL A 72 -0.90 3.92 8.72
CA VAL A 72 0.15 4.10 7.70
C VAL A 72 0.12 2.94 6.70
N LEU A 73 0.00 1.70 7.18
CA LEU A 73 -0.07 0.53 6.30
C LEU A 73 -1.35 0.52 5.45
N VAL A 74 -2.49 0.95 6.01
CA VAL A 74 -3.74 1.16 5.26
C VAL A 74 -3.56 2.23 4.18
N ALA A 75 -2.87 3.32 4.47
CA ALA A 75 -2.57 4.36 3.48
C ALA A 75 -1.73 3.83 2.31
N VAL A 76 -0.76 2.96 2.58
CA VAL A 76 0.02 2.28 1.53
C VAL A 76 -0.86 1.38 0.65
N VAL A 77 -1.71 0.53 1.25
CA VAL A 77 -2.62 -0.34 0.47
C VAL A 77 -3.60 0.50 -0.36
N ARG A 78 -4.17 1.56 0.22
CA ARG A 78 -5.08 2.46 -0.50
C ARG A 78 -4.38 3.12 -1.69
N ALA A 79 -3.17 3.63 -1.50
CA ALA A 79 -2.40 4.23 -2.60
C ALA A 79 -2.05 3.19 -3.68
N ALA A 80 -1.62 1.99 -3.28
CA ALA A 80 -1.33 0.91 -4.21
C ALA A 80 -2.57 0.49 -5.01
N ALA A 81 -3.74 0.44 -4.37
CA ALA A 81 -5.00 0.14 -5.04
C ALA A 81 -5.32 1.13 -6.17
N THR A 82 -5.00 2.42 -6.01
CA THR A 82 -5.19 3.40 -7.10
C THR A 82 -4.32 3.14 -8.34
N LEU A 83 -3.21 2.41 -8.18
CA LEU A 83 -2.36 1.99 -9.30
C LEU A 83 -2.94 0.79 -10.05
N LEU A 84 -3.77 -0.02 -9.39
CA LEU A 84 -4.37 -1.24 -9.94
C LEU A 84 -5.54 -0.95 -10.88
N ASP A 85 -6.08 0.26 -10.88
CA ASP A 85 -7.15 0.66 -11.81
C ASP A 85 -6.64 0.90 -13.25
N ARG A 86 -5.33 0.76 -13.48
CA ARG A 86 -4.73 0.84 -14.81
C ARG A 86 -4.91 -0.46 -15.59
N ASP A 87 -5.18 -0.33 -16.89
CA ASP A 87 -5.38 -1.46 -17.79
C ASP A 87 -4.08 -2.24 -18.07
N GLY A 88 -4.14 -3.57 -17.98
CA GLY A 88 -3.10 -4.49 -18.48
C GLY A 88 -2.06 -4.99 -17.47
N ALA A 89 -1.15 -5.84 -17.96
CA ALA A 89 0.03 -6.36 -17.27
C ALA A 89 1.16 -5.31 -17.28
N ASP A 90 0.86 -4.10 -16.82
CA ASP A 90 1.85 -3.03 -16.66
C ASP A 90 2.79 -3.41 -15.49
N PRO A 91 4.12 -3.28 -15.62
CA PRO A 91 5.05 -3.43 -14.50
C PRO A 91 4.64 -2.69 -13.22
N VAL A 92 3.93 -1.56 -13.35
CA VAL A 92 3.37 -0.79 -12.23
C VAL A 92 2.27 -1.57 -11.49
N VAL A 93 1.41 -2.32 -12.20
CA VAL A 93 0.35 -3.14 -11.60
C VAL A 93 0.95 -4.32 -10.85
N GLU A 94 1.99 -4.95 -11.38
CA GLU A 94 2.70 -6.05 -10.70
C GLU A 94 3.46 -5.56 -9.46
N GLU A 95 4.09 -4.38 -9.54
CA GLU A 95 4.70 -3.73 -8.38
C GLU A 95 3.65 -3.40 -7.31
N ALA A 96 2.49 -2.89 -7.72
CA ALA A 96 1.38 -2.60 -6.81
C ALA A 96 0.83 -3.89 -6.16
N ARG A 97 0.71 -5.00 -6.91
CA ARG A 97 0.37 -6.33 -6.37
C ARG A 97 1.33 -6.75 -5.26
N GLY A 98 2.63 -6.72 -5.54
CA GLY A 98 3.66 -7.08 -4.56
C GLY A 98 3.64 -6.17 -3.33
N LEU A 99 3.37 -4.88 -3.52
CA LEU A 99 3.25 -3.91 -2.44
C LEU A 99 2.02 -4.17 -1.56
N VAL A 100 0.86 -4.45 -2.14
CA VAL A 100 -0.36 -4.84 -1.40
C VAL A 100 -0.09 -6.08 -0.57
N HIS A 101 0.51 -7.12 -1.17
CA HIS A 101 0.83 -8.37 -0.47
C HIS A 101 1.76 -8.14 0.72
N ARG A 102 2.89 -7.45 0.50
CA ARG A 102 3.87 -7.12 1.54
C ARG A 102 3.23 -6.35 2.68
N THR A 103 2.42 -5.34 2.36
CA THR A 103 1.80 -4.45 3.35
C THR A 103 0.69 -5.16 4.14
N ALA A 104 -0.12 -5.99 3.48
CA ALA A 104 -1.10 -6.83 4.14
C ALA A 104 -0.46 -7.79 5.16
N ARG A 105 0.71 -8.36 4.84
CA ARG A 105 1.46 -9.19 5.79
C ARG A 105 1.97 -8.41 7.00
N LEU A 106 2.34 -7.13 6.83
CA LEU A 106 2.69 -6.26 7.94
C LEU A 106 1.46 -5.94 8.81
N LEU A 107 0.30 -5.66 8.20
CA LEU A 107 -0.96 -5.48 8.93
C LEU A 107 -1.32 -6.70 9.77
N GLY A 108 -1.05 -7.91 9.28
CA GLY A 108 -1.32 -9.16 10.00
C GLY A 108 -0.50 -9.33 11.29
N ARG A 109 0.57 -8.53 11.46
CA ARG A 109 1.38 -8.49 12.69
C ARG A 109 0.89 -7.46 13.70
N THR A 110 -0.09 -6.63 13.33
CA THR A 110 -0.67 -5.61 14.20
C THR A 110 -1.84 -6.18 15.01
N PRO A 111 -2.12 -5.67 16.22
CA PRO A 111 -3.23 -6.16 17.06
C PRO A 111 -4.61 -6.05 16.38
N ASP A 112 -4.81 -5.02 15.57
CA ASP A 112 -6.06 -4.77 14.85
C ASP A 112 -6.28 -5.72 13.66
N GLY A 113 -5.24 -6.46 13.27
CA GLY A 113 -5.26 -7.52 12.26
C GLY A 113 -5.45 -7.03 10.81
N ALA A 114 -4.87 -7.79 9.87
CA ALA A 114 -5.05 -7.54 8.44
C ALA A 114 -6.49 -7.74 7.98
N ASP A 115 -7.19 -8.77 8.47
CA ASP A 115 -8.51 -9.15 7.97
C ASP A 115 -9.53 -8.03 8.16
N HIS A 116 -9.62 -7.42 9.35
CA HIS A 116 -10.56 -6.34 9.62
C HIS A 116 -10.29 -5.10 8.75
N ARG A 117 -9.03 -4.67 8.67
CA ARG A 117 -8.62 -3.46 7.93
C ARG A 117 -8.77 -3.64 6.41
N LEU A 118 -8.36 -4.79 5.88
CA LEU A 118 -8.54 -5.10 4.46
C LEU A 118 -10.01 -5.28 4.09
N THR A 119 -10.85 -5.82 4.98
CA THR A 119 -12.30 -5.89 4.76
C THR A 119 -12.90 -4.50 4.56
N GLY A 120 -12.51 -3.53 5.40
CA GLY A 120 -12.91 -2.13 5.24
C GLY A 120 -12.48 -1.56 3.89
N LEU A 121 -11.21 -1.76 3.52
CA LEU A 121 -10.66 -1.30 2.24
C LEU A 121 -11.36 -1.92 1.02
N VAL A 122 -11.67 -3.22 1.04
CA VAL A 122 -12.41 -3.89 -0.05
C VAL A 122 -13.82 -3.32 -0.20
N ARG A 123 -14.47 -2.93 0.90
CA ARG A 123 -15.79 -2.29 0.87
C ARG A 123 -15.73 -0.86 0.33
N GLU A 124 -14.66 -0.13 0.65
CA GLU A 124 -14.40 1.23 0.18
C GLU A 124 -13.94 1.29 -1.28
N LEU A 125 -13.14 0.31 -1.72
CA LEU A 125 -12.42 0.31 -3.00
C LEU A 125 -12.81 -0.94 -3.82
N PRO A 126 -13.85 -0.86 -4.67
CA PRO A 126 -14.32 -2.00 -5.46
C PRO A 126 -13.25 -2.63 -6.35
N GLY A 127 -12.36 -1.81 -6.93
CA GLY A 127 -11.25 -2.28 -7.77
C GLY A 127 -10.28 -3.18 -7.00
N LEU A 128 -10.00 -2.89 -5.73
CA LEU A 128 -9.18 -3.73 -4.87
C LEU A 128 -9.83 -5.10 -4.63
N GLY A 129 -11.14 -5.13 -4.39
CA GLY A 129 -11.90 -6.37 -4.22
C GLY A 129 -11.82 -7.29 -5.44
N ALA A 130 -12.02 -6.73 -6.64
CA ALA A 130 -11.92 -7.47 -7.89
C ALA A 130 -10.50 -8.03 -8.12
N ARG A 131 -9.47 -7.24 -7.83
CA ARG A 131 -8.06 -7.67 -7.95
C ARG A 131 -7.70 -8.77 -6.95
N LEU A 132 -8.12 -8.65 -5.69
CA LEU A 132 -7.90 -9.69 -4.68
C LEU A 132 -8.61 -10.99 -5.06
N ALA A 133 -9.84 -10.92 -5.60
CA ALA A 133 -10.55 -12.10 -6.10
C ALA A 133 -9.77 -12.79 -7.22
N HIS A 134 -9.25 -12.01 -8.16
CA HIS A 134 -8.43 -12.52 -9.27
C HIS A 134 -7.14 -13.17 -8.77
N TRP A 135 -6.38 -12.52 -7.88
CA TRP A 135 -5.14 -13.08 -7.36
C TRP A 135 -5.34 -14.31 -6.48
N LEU A 136 -6.46 -14.38 -5.74
CA LEU A 136 -6.84 -15.60 -5.01
C LEU A 136 -7.14 -16.77 -5.95
N ALA A 137 -7.77 -16.52 -7.09
CA ALA A 137 -8.03 -17.56 -8.09
C ALA A 137 -6.76 -17.99 -8.83
N GLU A 138 -5.85 -17.03 -9.10
CA GLU A 138 -4.59 -17.29 -9.80
C GLU A 138 -3.55 -17.99 -8.90
N ALA A 139 -3.40 -17.55 -7.65
CA ALA A 139 -2.36 -17.98 -6.73
C ALA A 139 -2.92 -18.14 -5.29
N PRO A 140 -3.79 -19.13 -5.04
CA PRO A 140 -4.50 -19.28 -3.76
C PRO A 140 -3.55 -19.42 -2.56
N GLU A 141 -2.47 -20.18 -2.70
CA GLU A 141 -1.50 -20.42 -1.62
C GLU A 141 -0.76 -19.15 -1.19
N GLU A 142 -0.55 -18.22 -2.12
CA GLU A 142 0.12 -16.94 -1.84
C GLU A 142 -0.82 -15.95 -1.13
N TRP A 143 -2.10 -15.94 -1.51
CA TRP A 143 -3.06 -14.90 -1.11
C TRP A 143 -4.01 -15.34 0.01
N ALA A 144 -4.09 -16.63 0.34
CA ALA A 144 -4.98 -17.14 1.38
C ALA A 144 -4.69 -16.54 2.76
N ALA A 145 -3.43 -16.26 3.09
CA ALA A 145 -3.04 -15.62 4.35
C ALA A 145 -3.36 -14.12 4.40
N VAL A 146 -3.52 -13.48 3.24
CA VAL A 146 -3.86 -12.05 3.10
C VAL A 146 -5.37 -11.85 3.10
N ALA A 147 -6.10 -12.69 2.38
CA ALA A 147 -7.56 -12.66 2.33
C ALA A 147 -8.17 -13.61 3.38
N GLY A 148 -8.25 -13.10 4.60
CA GLY A 148 -8.95 -13.76 5.69
C GLY A 148 -10.48 -13.85 5.46
N PRO A 149 -11.22 -14.43 6.42
CA PRO A 149 -12.65 -14.69 6.28
C PRO A 149 -13.47 -13.42 6.02
N GLY A 150 -13.15 -12.30 6.67
CA GLY A 150 -13.83 -11.03 6.47
C GLY A 150 -13.63 -10.48 5.05
N VAL A 151 -12.40 -10.54 4.55
CA VAL A 151 -12.05 -10.09 3.20
C VAL A 151 -12.78 -10.93 2.15
N ARG A 152 -12.76 -12.26 2.29
CA ARG A 152 -13.45 -13.18 1.36
C ARG A 152 -14.94 -12.90 1.29
N ARG A 153 -15.59 -12.77 2.45
CA ARG A 153 -17.02 -12.42 2.50
C ARG A 153 -17.30 -11.07 1.85
N ALA A 154 -16.46 -10.06 2.06
CA ALA A 154 -16.63 -8.76 1.42
C ALA A 154 -16.45 -8.82 -0.11
N ILE A 155 -15.57 -9.69 -0.62
CA ILE A 155 -15.42 -9.94 -2.06
C ILE A 155 -16.69 -10.63 -2.61
N GLU A 156 -17.18 -11.67 -1.94
CA GLU A 156 -18.39 -12.41 -2.33
C GLU A 156 -19.65 -11.53 -2.35
N GLU A 157 -19.82 -10.70 -1.30
CA GLU A 157 -20.90 -9.70 -1.19
C GLU A 157 -20.90 -8.72 -2.38
N ARG A 158 -19.73 -8.50 -3.02
CA ARG A 158 -19.57 -7.58 -4.16
C ARG A 158 -19.65 -8.28 -5.52
N ALA A 159 -19.20 -9.53 -5.61
CA ALA A 159 -19.31 -10.36 -6.80
C ALA A 159 -20.75 -10.85 -7.05
N GLY A 160 -21.67 -10.66 -6.09
CA GLY A 160 -23.08 -11.09 -6.20
C GLY A 160 -23.25 -12.61 -6.31
N THR A 161 -22.22 -13.39 -5.99
CA THR A 161 -22.20 -14.85 -6.18
C THR A 161 -21.69 -15.53 -4.90
N PRO A 162 -22.41 -16.51 -4.33
CA PRO A 162 -21.90 -17.31 -3.23
C PRO A 162 -20.87 -18.33 -3.73
N VAL A 163 -19.74 -18.48 -3.03
CA VAL A 163 -18.79 -19.58 -3.24
C VAL A 163 -19.34 -20.85 -2.56
N PRO A 164 -19.27 -22.05 -3.18
CA PRO A 164 -19.76 -23.28 -2.56
C PRO A 164 -18.91 -23.64 -1.33
N ALA A 165 -19.59 -24.15 -0.31
CA ALA A 165 -19.04 -24.53 1.00
C ALA A 165 -17.94 -25.59 0.94
#